data_AF-A0A4Q5PAH1-F1
#
_entry.id   AF-A0A4Q5PAH1-F1
#
_cell.length_a   1.000
_cell.length_b   1.000
_cell.length_c   1.000
_cell.angle_alpha   90.00
_cell.angle_beta   90.00
_cell.angle_gamma   90.00
#
_symmetry.space_group_name_H-M   'P 1'
#
loop_
_entity.id
_entity.type
_entity.pdbx_description
1 polymer ?
#
loop_
_entity_poly.entity_id
_entity_poly.type
_entity_poly.pdbx_seq_one_letter_code
_entity_poly.pdbx_strand_id
1 'polypeptide(L)'
;MSNTGKQAIKLEVKGNQIFLEASRELMLFRITQEIYNNAIKHSEAKTISTSISYNDKDLIIIIQDDGKGFCYKPEESEYLGLKNIQSRVELLKGTCEINSKNNVGTIISLSIPFNC
;
A
#
# COMPACT_ATOMS: atom_id res chain seq x y z
N MET A 1 -6.07 -1.98 -24.32
CA MET A 1 -5.61 -0.64 -23.92
C MET A 1 -6.51 -0.17 -22.79
N SER A 2 -6.06 -0.25 -21.54
CA SER A 2 -6.86 0.19 -20.38
C SER A 2 -6.89 1.71 -20.37
N ASN A 3 -8.08 2.29 -20.47
CA ASN A 3 -8.31 3.72 -20.38
C ASN A 3 -8.18 4.13 -18.91
N THR A 4 -6.94 4.25 -18.43
CA THR A 4 -6.66 4.74 -17.08
C THR A 4 -7.04 6.21 -17.03
N GLY A 5 -8.21 6.49 -16.44
CA GLY A 5 -8.62 7.86 -16.14
C GLY A 5 -7.57 8.58 -15.29
N LYS A 6 -7.53 9.91 -15.32
CA LYS A 6 -6.63 10.68 -14.44
C LYS A 6 -7.10 10.52 -12.99
N GLN A 7 -6.27 9.94 -12.12
CA GLN A 7 -6.51 9.91 -10.67
C GLN A 7 -5.88 11.14 -10.00
N ALA A 8 -6.60 11.71 -9.03
CA ALA A 8 -6.01 12.67 -8.10
C ALA A 8 -5.18 11.92 -7.05
N ILE A 9 -3.94 12.35 -6.85
CA ILE A 9 -3.06 11.81 -5.82
C ILE A 9 -2.99 12.78 -4.65
N LYS A 10 -3.26 12.30 -3.44
CA LYS A 10 -3.09 13.05 -2.19
C LYS A 10 -1.98 12.41 -1.37
N LEU A 11 -1.08 13.22 -0.84
CA LEU A 11 0.01 12.77 0.03
C LEU A 11 -0.01 13.60 1.30
N GLU A 12 0.01 12.92 2.44
CA GLU A 12 0.22 13.50 3.76
C GLU A 12 1.44 12.82 4.40
N VAL A 13 2.36 13.61 4.96
CA VAL A 13 3.54 13.11 5.67
C VAL A 13 3.58 13.73 7.06
N LYS A 14 3.73 12.91 8.10
CA LYS A 14 3.76 13.31 9.50
C LYS A 14 5.00 12.75 10.21
N GLY A 15 5.50 13.51 11.18
CA GLY A 15 6.68 13.14 11.97
C GLY A 15 7.99 13.52 11.30
N ASN A 16 9.10 13.24 12.01
CA ASN A 16 10.43 13.48 11.48
C ASN A 16 10.86 12.28 10.64
N GLN A 17 11.30 12.54 9.41
CA GLN A 17 11.73 11.48 8.51
C GLN A 17 12.92 10.72 9.10
N ILE A 18 12.80 9.40 9.12
CA ILE A 18 13.85 8.45 9.50
C ILE A 18 14.13 7.58 8.28
N PHE A 19 15.39 7.47 7.89
CA PHE A 19 15.82 6.66 6.75
C PHE A 19 16.00 5.20 7.17
N LEU A 20 15.56 4.29 6.31
CA LEU A 20 15.86 2.86 6.47
C LEU A 20 17.17 2.54 5.73
N GLU A 21 17.72 1.35 5.94
CA GLU A 21 18.82 0.87 5.10
C GLU A 21 18.37 0.81 3.62
N ALA A 22 19.29 1.11 2.70
CA ALA A 22 18.97 1.27 1.27
C ALA A 22 18.24 0.06 0.65
N SER A 23 18.57 -1.16 1.08
CA SER A 23 17.91 -2.40 0.64
C SER A 23 16.43 -2.45 1.07
N ARG A 24 16.14 -1.98 2.28
CA ARG A 24 14.81 -1.91 2.88
C ARG A 24 13.99 -0.81 2.23
N GLU A 25 14.58 0.36 1.99
CA GLU A 25 13.94 1.45 1.25
C GLU A 25 13.56 1.03 -0.18
N LEU A 26 14.46 0.36 -0.90
CA LEU A 26 14.18 -0.13 -2.24
C LEU A 26 13.05 -1.19 -2.24
N MET A 27 13.04 -2.08 -1.25
CA MET A 27 11.97 -3.07 -1.10
C MET A 27 10.63 -2.39 -0.84
N LEU A 28 10.59 -1.43 0.08
CA LEU A 28 9.40 -0.65 0.42
C LEU A 28 8.89 0.18 -0.77
N PHE A 29 9.79 0.82 -1.51
CA PHE A 29 9.46 1.52 -2.75
C PHE A 29 8.77 0.60 -3.75
N ARG A 30 9.32 -0.60 -3.98
CA ARG A 30 8.71 -1.59 -4.87
C ARG A 30 7.37 -2.12 -4.35
N ILE A 31 7.19 -2.25 -3.03
CA ILE A 31 5.89 -2.63 -2.43
C ILE A 31 4.86 -1.54 -2.71
N THR A 32 5.19 -0.28 -2.42
CA THR A 32 4.27 0.86 -2.67
C THR A 32 3.94 0.99 -4.16
N GLN A 33 4.90 0.82 -5.06
CA GLN A 33 4.65 0.80 -6.50
C GLN A 33 3.63 -0.27 -6.91
N GLU A 34 3.72 -1.48 -6.36
CA GLU A 34 2.76 -2.56 -6.63
C GLU A 34 1.35 -2.19 -6.15
N ILE A 35 1.25 -1.59 -4.96
CA ILE A 35 -0.03 -1.09 -4.41
C ILE A 35 -0.64 -0.02 -5.33
N TYR A 36 0.14 0.99 -5.75
CA TYR A 36 -0.33 2.01 -6.69
C TYR A 36 -0.74 1.42 -8.04
N ASN A 37 0.03 0.48 -8.56
CA ASN A 37 -0.31 -0.20 -9.81
C ASN A 37 -1.63 -0.98 -9.69
N ASN A 38 -1.87 -1.62 -8.56
CA ASN A 38 -3.12 -2.33 -8.32
C ASN A 38 -4.30 -1.35 -8.29
N ALA A 39 -4.17 -0.23 -7.57
CA ALA A 39 -5.20 0.81 -7.55
C ALA A 39 -5.45 1.36 -8.96
N ILE A 40 -4.41 1.77 -9.69
CA ILE A 40 -4.52 2.37 -11.02
C ILE A 40 -5.18 1.41 -12.03
N LYS A 41 -4.84 0.12 -11.99
CA LYS A 41 -5.34 -0.87 -12.97
C LYS A 41 -6.72 -1.41 -12.64
N HIS A 42 -7.05 -1.55 -11.35
CA HIS A 42 -8.22 -2.34 -10.94
C HIS A 42 -9.29 -1.53 -10.24
N SER A 43 -8.98 -0.42 -9.57
CA SER A 43 -9.93 0.23 -8.66
C SER A 43 -11.00 1.07 -9.36
N GLU A 44 -10.72 1.62 -10.56
CA GLU A 44 -11.55 2.69 -11.16
C GLU A 44 -11.71 3.92 -10.23
N ALA A 45 -10.80 4.07 -9.26
CA ALA A 45 -10.79 5.17 -8.30
C ALA A 45 -10.58 6.52 -8.99
N LYS A 46 -11.15 7.56 -8.40
CA LYS A 46 -10.90 8.97 -8.75
C LYS A 46 -9.77 9.54 -7.92
N THR A 47 -9.59 9.03 -6.70
CA THR A 47 -8.61 9.52 -5.74
C THR A 47 -7.82 8.34 -5.17
N ILE A 48 -6.50 8.52 -5.09
CA ILE A 48 -5.63 7.68 -4.27
C ILE A 48 -4.98 8.60 -3.23
N SER A 49 -5.14 8.28 -1.96
CA SER A 49 -4.55 9.01 -0.84
C SER A 49 -3.52 8.16 -0.12
N THR A 50 -2.38 8.77 0.16
CA THR A 50 -1.29 8.15 0.92
C THR A 50 -0.98 8.98 2.15
N SER A 51 -0.98 8.33 3.31
CA SER A 51 -0.49 8.90 4.57
C SER A 51 0.78 8.17 4.97
N ILE A 52 1.85 8.92 5.21
CA ILE A 52 3.11 8.43 5.74
C ILE A 52 3.29 9.03 7.13
N SER A 53 3.54 8.21 8.13
CA SER A 53 3.77 8.67 9.50
C SER A 53 5.01 7.99 10.08
N TYR A 54 5.97 8.82 10.48
CA TYR A 54 7.16 8.39 11.20
C TYR A 54 6.87 8.54 12.69
N ASN A 55 6.82 7.42 13.42
CA ASN A 55 6.82 7.43 14.88
C ASN A 55 8.20 7.00 15.42
N ASP A 56 8.36 6.79 16.72
CA ASP A 56 9.68 6.46 17.30
C ASP A 56 10.19 5.05 16.94
N LYS A 57 9.30 4.13 16.53
CA LYS A 57 9.60 2.71 16.33
C LYS A 57 9.39 2.25 14.90
N ASP A 58 8.37 2.76 14.24
CA ASP A 58 7.86 2.27 12.97
C ASP A 58 7.57 3.41 11.98
N LEU A 59 7.79 3.10 10.71
CA LEU A 59 7.26 3.81 9.56
C LEU A 59 5.89 3.23 9.22
N ILE A 60 4.84 4.05 9.36
CA ILE A 60 3.48 3.69 9.00
C ILE A 60 3.15 4.29 7.63
N ILE A 61 2.69 3.46 6.69
CA ILE A 61 2.22 3.91 5.38
C ILE A 61 0.81 3.37 5.15
N ILE A 62 -0.14 4.26 4.92
CA ILE A 62 -1.51 3.91 4.58
C ILE A 62 -1.78 4.40 3.16
N ILE A 63 -2.10 3.49 2.24
CA ILE A 63 -2.51 3.81 0.88
C ILE A 63 -3.97 3.41 0.72
N GLN A 64 -4.81 4.37 0.33
CA GLN A 64 -6.23 4.18 0.16
C GLN A 64 -6.69 4.69 -1.21
N ASP A 65 -7.59 3.94 -1.85
CA ASP A 65 -8.33 4.38 -3.04
C ASP A 65 -9.84 4.45 -2.75
N ASP A 66 -10.54 5.30 -3.49
CA ASP A 66 -12.01 5.47 -3.43
C ASP A 66 -12.74 4.68 -4.54
N GLY A 67 -12.12 3.61 -5.03
CA GLY A 67 -12.61 2.84 -6.16
C GLY A 67 -13.69 1.82 -5.81
N LYS A 68 -13.88 0.86 -6.72
CA LYS A 68 -14.92 -0.16 -6.60
C LYS A 68 -14.68 -1.17 -5.49
N GLY A 69 -13.46 -1.25 -4.94
CA GLY A 69 -13.07 -2.25 -3.95
C GLY A 69 -13.29 -3.69 -4.42
N PHE A 70 -13.14 -4.64 -3.50
CA PHE A 70 -13.35 -6.08 -3.75
C PHE A 70 -13.60 -6.81 -2.43
N CYS A 71 -14.06 -8.05 -2.49
CA CYS A 71 -14.11 -8.94 -1.34
C CYS A 71 -12.81 -9.74 -1.30
N TYR A 72 -11.87 -9.34 -0.43
CA TYR A 72 -10.57 -9.98 -0.36
C TYR A 72 -10.69 -11.42 0.15
N LYS A 73 -10.26 -12.38 -0.67
CA LYS A 73 -10.24 -13.81 -0.35
C LYS A 73 -8.83 -14.36 -0.58
N PRO A 74 -8.02 -14.49 0.48
CA PRO A 74 -6.61 -14.83 0.33
C PRO A 74 -6.38 -16.11 -0.46
N GLU A 75 -7.23 -17.12 -0.36
CA GLU A 75 -7.09 -18.40 -1.08
C GLU A 75 -7.11 -18.29 -2.62
N GLU A 76 -7.72 -17.25 -3.20
CA GLU A 76 -7.89 -17.15 -4.66
C GLU A 76 -6.60 -16.67 -5.37
N SER A 77 -6.37 -17.17 -6.59
CA SER A 77 -5.13 -16.91 -7.36
C SER A 77 -5.04 -15.47 -7.88
N GLU A 78 -6.18 -14.81 -8.08
CA GLU A 78 -6.24 -13.41 -8.54
C GLU A 78 -5.60 -12.43 -7.55
N TYR A 79 -5.46 -12.82 -6.27
CA TYR A 79 -4.84 -12.00 -5.23
C TYR A 79 -3.35 -12.28 -5.00
N LEU A 80 -2.66 -12.93 -5.95
CA LEU A 80 -1.24 -13.23 -5.82
C LEU A 80 -0.38 -11.97 -5.60
N GLY A 81 -0.73 -10.83 -6.21
CA GLY A 81 -0.03 -9.56 -5.97
C GLY A 81 -0.15 -9.07 -4.52
N LEU A 82 -1.33 -9.22 -3.91
CA LEU A 82 -1.54 -8.85 -2.51
C LEU A 82 -0.77 -9.77 -1.56
N LYS A 83 -0.69 -11.08 -1.87
CA LYS A 83 0.16 -12.02 -1.13
C LYS A 83 1.63 -11.65 -1.23
N ASN A 84 2.11 -11.31 -2.43
CA ASN A 84 3.49 -10.88 -2.64
C ASN A 84 3.80 -9.62 -1.83
N ILE A 85 2.88 -8.65 -1.77
CA ILE A 85 3.00 -7.48 -0.91
C ILE A 85 3.15 -7.91 0.55
N GLN A 86 2.26 -8.76 1.07
CA GLN A 86 2.32 -9.22 2.47
C GLN A 86 3.63 -9.94 2.79
N SER A 87 4.04 -10.91 1.98
CA SER A 87 5.30 -11.65 2.20
C SER A 87 6.53 -10.75 2.16
N ARG A 88 6.55 -9.74 1.29
CA ARG A 88 7.68 -8.79 1.23
C ARG A 88 7.69 -7.83 2.41
N VAL A 89 6.54 -7.47 2.96
CA VAL A 89 6.44 -6.71 4.21
C VAL A 89 6.93 -7.54 5.39
N GLU A 90 6.62 -8.83 5.45
CA GLU A 90 7.14 -9.76 6.46
C GLU A 90 8.68 -9.88 6.40
N LEU A 91 9.28 -9.86 5.20
CA LEU A 91 10.74 -9.81 5.04
C LEU A 91 11.36 -8.53 5.62
N LEU A 92 10.61 -7.42 5.67
CA LEU A 92 11.00 -6.19 6.33
C LEU A 92 10.70 -6.19 7.84
N LYS A 93 10.29 -7.33 8.40
CA LYS A 93 9.80 -7.49 9.78
C LYS A 93 8.59 -6.62 10.11
N GLY A 94 7.86 -6.19 9.08
CA GLY A 94 6.68 -5.35 9.22
C GLY A 94 5.36 -6.13 9.21
N THR A 95 4.27 -5.38 9.31
CA THR A 95 2.90 -5.88 9.18
C THR A 95 2.17 -5.21 8.03
N CYS A 96 1.25 -5.95 7.41
CA CYS A 96 0.44 -5.49 6.29
C CYS A 96 -1.03 -5.87 6.52
N GLU A 97 -1.90 -4.87 6.63
CA GLU A 97 -3.34 -5.05 6.73
C GLU A 97 -4.01 -4.56 5.45
N ILE A 98 -4.90 -5.37 4.90
CA ILE A 98 -5.65 -5.08 3.68
C ILE A 98 -7.13 -5.10 4.03
N ASN A 99 -7.79 -3.97 3.83
CA ASN A 99 -9.23 -3.84 4.00
C ASN A 99 -9.83 -3.32 2.68
N SER A 100 -10.68 -4.11 2.06
CA SER A 100 -11.39 -3.70 0.84
C SER A 100 -12.87 -4.02 0.98
N LYS A 101 -13.71 -3.14 0.43
CA LYS A 101 -15.15 -3.32 0.44
C LYS A 101 -15.74 -2.82 -0.88
N ASN A 102 -16.64 -3.65 -1.44
CA ASN A 102 -17.36 -3.32 -2.67
C ASN A 102 -18.01 -1.93 -2.59
N ASN A 103 -17.78 -1.12 -3.61
CA ASN A 103 -18.23 0.27 -3.78
C ASN A 103 -17.74 1.27 -2.71
N VAL A 104 -16.70 0.91 -1.95
CA VAL A 104 -16.07 1.80 -0.94
C VAL A 104 -14.62 2.07 -1.27
N GLY A 105 -13.91 1.08 -1.81
CA GLY A 105 -12.51 1.17 -2.19
C GLY A 105 -11.64 0.19 -1.41
N THR A 106 -10.34 0.46 -1.39
CA THR A 106 -9.34 -0.39 -0.72
C THR A 106 -8.43 0.47 0.16
N ILE A 107 -8.07 -0.06 1.32
CA ILE A 107 -7.10 0.49 2.27
C ILE A 107 -6.03 -0.57 2.49
N ILE A 108 -4.78 -0.21 2.29
CA ILE A 108 -3.61 -1.03 2.62
C ILE A 108 -2.76 -0.27 3.63
N SER A 109 -2.59 -0.85 4.81
CA SER A 109 -1.82 -0.29 5.92
C SER A 109 -0.55 -1.11 6.13
N LEU A 110 0.60 -0.44 6.07
CA LEU A 110 1.92 -1.02 6.28
C LEU A 110 2.51 -0.44 7.58
N SER A 111 3.10 -1.29 8.42
CA SER A 111 3.95 -0.87 9.54
C SER A 111 5.32 -1.50 9.40
N ILE A 112 6.37 -0.69 9.26
CA ILE A 112 7.75 -1.13 9.05
C ILE A 112 8.63 -0.63 10.19
N PRO A 113 9.18 -1.51 11.05
CA PRO A 113 10.07 -1.08 12.13
C PRO A 113 11.31 -0.35 11.61
N PHE A 114 11.84 0.65 12.30
CA PHE A 114 13.10 1.27 11.88
C PHE A 114 14.31 0.37 12.12
N ASN A 115 14.28 -0.39 13.22
CA ASN A 115 15.38 -1.23 13.66
C ASN A 115 14.91 -2.70 13.73
N CYS A 116 15.53 -3.57 12.94
CA CYS A 116 15.26 -5.00 12.96
C CYS A 116 16.42 -5.80 12.33
#